data_AF-A0A5P9PX97-F1
#
_entry.id   AF-A0A5P9PX97-F1
#
_cell.length_a   1.000
_cell.length_b   1.000
_cell.length_c   1.000
_cell.angle_alpha   90.00
_cell.angle_beta   90.00
_cell.angle_gamma   90.00
#
_symmetry.space_group_name_H-M   'P 1'
#
loop_
_entity.id
_entity.type
_entity.pdbx_description
1 polymer ?
#
loop_
_entity_poly.entity_id
_entity_poly.type
_entity_poly.pdbx_seq_one_letter_code
_entity_poly.pdbx_strand_id
1 'polypeptide(L)'
;MPVTTAYVSDLPLEWTSPVLTSREPGPDPGVVVWDLDLVLLPSRRLDREAHRVAFARVTGKRPVHEPPMLDQTDPLFAVDLLCQNGFARIGARRALPTYLPALATAYRALAKRRPWLLPRPCPDAFARLRRSTPQRAFITTKLRSSAVLTLAATGLDRYLDPAVGAFGSDHVNRSKLTEIAMARAERAYGLST
;
A
#
# COMPACT_ATOMS: atom_id res chain seq x y z
N MET A 1 24.47 9.87 -19.84
CA MET A 1 23.38 9.73 -20.83
C MET A 1 22.19 10.53 -20.35
N PRO A 2 21.47 11.25 -21.23
CA PRO A 2 20.41 12.15 -20.80
C PRO A 2 19.22 11.36 -20.27
N VAL A 3 18.64 11.84 -19.17
CA VAL A 3 17.43 11.27 -18.56
C VAL A 3 16.24 11.75 -19.39
N THR A 4 15.58 10.83 -20.09
CA THR A 4 14.33 11.13 -20.81
C THR A 4 13.14 10.81 -19.91
N THR A 5 12.45 11.86 -19.48
CA THR A 5 11.20 11.81 -18.70
C THR A 5 10.05 11.44 -19.63
N ALA A 6 9.45 10.25 -19.48
CA ALA A 6 8.17 9.93 -20.08
C ALA A 6 7.04 10.34 -19.12
N TYR A 7 6.35 11.42 -19.47
CA TYR A 7 5.16 11.92 -18.76
C TYR A 7 4.00 10.93 -18.95
N VAL A 8 3.45 10.39 -17.85
CA VAL A 8 2.14 9.73 -17.88
C VAL A 8 1.10 10.85 -17.80
N SER A 9 0.50 11.17 -18.95
CA SER A 9 -0.44 12.27 -19.13
C SER A 9 -1.81 12.00 -18.51
N ASP A 10 -2.43 13.09 -18.04
CA ASP A 10 -3.84 13.29 -17.65
C ASP A 10 -4.32 12.83 -16.26
N LEU A 11 -3.47 12.94 -15.23
CA LEU A 11 -3.94 13.05 -13.84
C LEU A 11 -3.52 14.39 -13.22
N PRO A 12 -4.34 15.02 -12.34
CA PRO A 12 -3.97 16.26 -11.67
C PRO A 12 -2.60 16.14 -10.99
N LEU A 13 -1.73 17.15 -11.15
CA LEU A 13 -0.34 17.17 -10.64
C LEU A 13 -0.25 16.91 -9.12
N GLU A 14 -1.32 17.18 -8.38
CA GLU A 14 -1.44 16.92 -6.94
C GLU A 14 -1.72 15.43 -6.59
N TRP A 15 -1.96 14.58 -7.59
CA TRP A 15 -2.18 13.12 -7.45
C TRP A 15 -0.97 12.29 -7.91
N THR A 16 0.02 12.93 -8.54
CA THR A 16 1.32 12.31 -8.80
C THR A 16 2.13 12.33 -7.51
N SER A 17 1.99 11.27 -6.71
CA SER A 17 2.99 10.89 -5.70
C SER A 17 4.35 10.87 -6.42
N PRO A 18 5.44 11.37 -5.81
CA PRO A 18 6.73 11.50 -6.48
C PRO A 18 7.07 10.18 -7.12
N VAL A 19 7.12 10.22 -8.44
CA VAL A 19 7.38 9.09 -9.34
C VAL A 19 8.47 8.23 -8.71
N LEU A 20 8.11 7.01 -8.29
CA LEU A 20 9.09 5.94 -8.27
C LEU A 20 9.60 5.88 -9.70
N THR A 21 10.80 6.41 -9.90
CA THR A 21 11.49 6.36 -11.19
C THR A 21 11.57 4.90 -11.58
N SER A 22 10.71 4.48 -12.50
CA SER A 22 10.95 3.25 -13.22
C SER A 22 12.22 3.50 -14.02
N ARG A 23 13.37 3.12 -13.47
CA ARG A 23 14.59 2.96 -14.26
C ARG A 23 14.22 1.99 -15.37
N GLU A 24 14.39 2.38 -16.64
CA GLU A 24 14.34 1.37 -17.70
C GLU A 24 15.37 0.29 -17.32
N PRO A 25 14.97 -0.99 -17.30
CA PRO A 25 15.92 -2.04 -16.96
C PRO A 25 17.05 -1.95 -17.99
N GLY A 26 18.26 -1.71 -17.50
CA GLY A 26 19.45 -2.00 -18.28
C GLY A 26 19.50 -3.49 -18.64
N PRO A 27 20.45 -3.92 -19.46
CA PRO A 27 20.54 -5.31 -19.92
C PRO A 27 20.76 -6.34 -18.81
N ASP A 28 21.05 -5.91 -17.56
CA ASP A 28 21.16 -6.80 -16.41
C ASP A 28 19.79 -7.13 -15.79
N PRO A 29 19.60 -8.35 -15.25
CA PRO A 29 18.35 -8.78 -14.63
C PRO A 29 18.16 -8.05 -13.29
N GLY A 30 17.62 -6.83 -13.36
CA GLY A 30 17.31 -6.00 -12.20
C GLY A 30 15.93 -6.31 -11.63
N VAL A 31 15.77 -6.14 -10.31
CA VAL A 31 14.47 -6.18 -9.64
C VAL A 31 13.64 -4.95 -10.02
N VAL A 32 12.39 -5.17 -10.41
CA VAL A 32 11.41 -4.08 -10.57
C VAL A 32 10.53 -3.99 -9.33
N VAL A 33 10.53 -2.84 -8.65
CA VAL A 33 9.63 -2.57 -7.52
C VAL A 33 8.35 -1.92 -8.02
N TRP A 34 7.22 -2.59 -7.78
CA TRP A 34 5.90 -2.12 -8.13
C TRP A 34 5.22 -1.40 -6.97
N ASP A 35 4.52 -0.32 -7.27
CA ASP A 35 3.61 0.30 -6.30
C ASP A 35 2.22 -0.32 -6.45
N LEU A 36 1.79 -1.12 -5.46
CA LEU A 36 0.49 -1.80 -5.53
C LEU A 36 -0.67 -0.80 -5.63
N ASP A 37 -0.55 0.38 -5.03
CA ASP A 37 -1.61 1.39 -5.05
C ASP A 37 -1.76 2.04 -6.45
N LEU A 38 -0.73 1.95 -7.29
CA LEU A 38 -0.74 2.39 -8.70
C LEU A 38 -1.06 1.25 -9.68
N VAL A 39 -0.97 -0.02 -9.25
CA VAL A 39 -1.40 -1.18 -10.03
C VAL A 39 -2.91 -1.39 -9.94
N LEU A 40 -3.54 -0.83 -8.92
CA LEU A 40 -4.98 -0.88 -8.69
C LEU A 40 -5.66 0.40 -9.17
N LEU A 41 -6.92 0.31 -9.59
CA LEU A 41 -7.75 1.50 -9.79
C LEU A 41 -7.91 2.24 -8.46
N PRO A 42 -7.83 3.59 -8.46
CA PRO A 42 -7.99 4.37 -7.24
C PRO A 42 -9.34 4.10 -6.56
N SER A 43 -9.32 3.29 -5.49
CA SER A 43 -10.46 3.01 -4.64
C SER A 43 -10.00 2.89 -3.20
N ARG A 44 -10.42 3.84 -2.38
CA ARG A 44 -10.12 3.90 -0.93
C ARG A 44 -11.34 3.57 -0.07
N ARG A 45 -12.39 3.00 -0.69
CA ARG A 45 -13.70 2.80 -0.05
C ARG A 45 -13.61 1.75 1.06
N LEU A 46 -12.97 0.61 0.77
CA LEU A 46 -12.78 -0.45 1.75
C LEU A 46 -11.85 -0.01 2.88
N ASP A 47 -10.73 0.64 2.57
CA ASP A 47 -9.77 1.14 3.57
C ASP A 47 -10.42 2.13 4.52
N ARG A 48 -11.13 3.14 3.99
CA ARG A 48 -11.83 4.14 4.80
C ARG A 48 -12.84 3.50 5.73
N GLU A 49 -13.65 2.57 5.23
CA GLU A 49 -14.65 1.89 6.04
C GLU A 49 -13.99 0.99 7.11
N ALA A 50 -12.89 0.32 6.78
CA ALA A 50 -12.13 -0.49 7.73
C ALA A 50 -11.54 0.38 8.86
N HIS A 51 -10.99 1.55 8.53
CA HIS A 51 -10.50 2.52 9.51
C HIS A 51 -11.61 3.06 10.42
N ARG A 52 -12.80 3.36 9.88
CA ARG A 52 -13.97 3.77 10.70
C ARG A 52 -14.37 2.68 11.70
N VAL A 53 -14.42 1.43 11.25
CA VAL A 53 -14.76 0.28 12.11
C VAL A 53 -13.67 0.04 13.16
N ALA A 54 -12.40 0.12 12.78
CA ALA A 54 -11.28 -0.03 13.71
C ALA A 54 -11.28 1.08 14.76
N PHE A 55 -11.47 2.32 14.32
CA PHE A 55 -11.60 3.48 15.21
C PHE A 55 -12.74 3.28 16.21
N ALA A 56 -13.94 2.91 15.75
CA ALA A 56 -15.08 2.68 16.64
C ALA A 56 -14.86 1.56 17.65
N ARG A 57 -14.15 0.49 17.26
CA ARG A 57 -13.78 -0.60 18.17
C ARG A 57 -12.80 -0.17 19.25
N VAL A 58 -11.83 0.68 18.90
CA VAL A 58 -10.76 1.09 19.81
C VAL A 58 -11.19 2.23 20.73
N THR A 59 -11.99 3.18 20.23
CA THR A 59 -12.35 4.40 20.96
C THR A 59 -13.76 4.35 21.58
N GLY A 60 -14.59 3.39 21.17
CA GLY A 60 -16.01 3.33 21.53
C GLY A 60 -16.87 4.38 20.83
N LYS A 61 -16.32 5.20 19.92
CA LYS A 61 -17.02 6.29 19.23
C LYS A 61 -16.77 6.22 17.73
N ARG A 62 -17.68 6.74 16.91
CA ARG A 62 -17.40 6.94 15.47
C ARG A 62 -16.46 8.14 15.30
N PRO A 63 -15.58 8.15 14.29
CA PRO A 63 -14.80 9.34 13.98
C PRO A 63 -15.74 10.45 13.49
N VAL A 64 -15.54 11.66 13.98
CA VAL A 64 -16.24 12.88 13.55
C VAL A 64 -15.44 13.58 12.46
N HIS A 65 -14.12 13.56 12.56
CA HIS A 65 -13.20 14.09 11.56
C HIS A 65 -12.42 12.96 10.90
N GLU A 66 -12.20 13.05 9.59
CA GLU A 66 -11.40 12.07 8.85
C GLU A 66 -10.33 12.80 8.03
N PRO A 67 -9.04 12.46 8.21
CA PRO A 67 -8.00 12.98 7.34
C PRO A 67 -8.26 12.54 5.89
N PRO A 68 -7.77 13.31 4.91
CA PRO A 68 -7.70 12.81 3.55
C PRO A 68 -6.85 11.54 3.53
N MET A 69 -7.37 10.48 2.92
CA MET A 69 -6.61 9.25 2.76
C MET A 69 -5.74 9.42 1.51
N LEU A 70 -4.48 9.79 1.73
CA LEU A 70 -3.47 10.03 0.69
C LEU A 70 -2.48 8.85 0.65
N ASP A 71 -1.21 9.08 0.37
CA ASP A 71 -0.16 8.05 0.31
C ASP A 71 0.45 7.69 1.68
N GLN A 72 -0.28 7.97 2.76
CA GLN A 72 0.12 7.62 4.12
C GLN A 72 -0.01 6.11 4.37
N THR A 73 0.87 5.55 5.19
CA THR A 73 0.77 4.16 5.66
C THR A 73 -0.42 3.98 6.61
N ASP A 74 -1.01 2.78 6.67
CA ASP A 74 -2.12 2.48 7.58
C ASP A 74 -1.82 2.90 9.04
N PRO A 75 -0.61 2.70 9.61
CA PRO A 75 -0.27 3.23 10.92
C PRO A 75 -0.25 4.75 10.97
N LEU A 76 0.31 5.44 9.96
CA LEU A 76 0.34 6.90 9.95
C LEU A 76 -1.06 7.49 9.87
N PHE A 77 -1.89 6.98 8.97
CA PHE A 77 -3.30 7.37 8.83
C PHE A 77 -4.08 7.10 10.13
N ALA A 78 -3.84 5.97 10.80
CA ALA A 78 -4.47 5.67 12.09
C ALA A 78 -4.13 6.69 13.17
N VAL A 79 -2.85 7.10 13.27
CA VAL A 79 -2.45 8.14 14.24
C VAL A 79 -3.09 9.49 13.88
N ASP A 80 -3.12 9.87 12.61
CA ASP A 80 -3.72 11.14 12.18
C ASP A 80 -5.23 11.16 12.41
N LEU A 81 -5.92 10.06 12.12
CA LEU A 81 -7.35 9.90 12.40
C LEU A 81 -7.63 10.03 13.91
N LEU A 82 -6.83 9.39 14.76
CA LEU A 82 -6.97 9.54 16.22
C LEU A 82 -6.71 10.99 16.66
N CYS A 83 -5.67 11.63 16.14
CA CYS A 83 -5.33 13.01 16.47
C CYS A 83 -6.43 14.01 16.09
N GLN A 84 -7.00 13.88 14.88
CA GLN A 84 -8.12 14.73 14.46
C GLN A 84 -9.40 14.51 15.27
N ASN A 85 -9.47 13.43 16.05
CA ASN A 85 -10.59 13.14 16.94
C ASN A 85 -10.21 13.28 18.43
N GLY A 86 -9.24 14.14 18.74
CA GLY A 86 -8.96 14.61 20.10
C GLY A 86 -7.90 13.82 20.88
N PHE A 87 -7.24 12.83 20.26
CA PHE A 87 -6.13 12.13 20.92
C PHE A 87 -4.82 12.93 20.78
N ALA A 88 -4.10 13.12 21.89
CA ALA A 88 -2.72 13.60 21.83
C ALA A 88 -1.86 12.63 21.00
N ARG A 89 -0.89 13.15 20.22
CA ARG A 89 -0.03 12.36 19.30
C ARG A 89 0.60 11.14 19.98
N ILE A 90 1.09 11.30 21.21
CA ILE A 90 1.67 10.20 22.00
C ILE A 90 0.62 9.14 22.37
N GLY A 91 -0.59 9.54 22.73
CA GLY A 91 -1.70 8.64 23.02
C GLY A 91 -2.15 7.88 21.76
N ALA A 92 -2.25 8.57 20.62
CA ALA A 92 -2.57 7.96 19.34
C ALA A 92 -1.52 6.89 18.92
N ARG A 93 -0.22 7.17 19.10
CA ARG A 93 0.85 6.18 18.87
C ARG A 93 0.74 4.98 19.82
N ARG A 94 0.46 5.22 21.11
CA ARG A 94 0.27 4.16 22.11
C ARG A 94 -0.95 3.27 21.83
N ALA A 95 -1.94 3.75 21.07
CA ALA A 95 -3.11 2.97 20.67
C ALA A 95 -2.84 2.03 19.48
N LEU A 96 -1.75 2.21 18.72
CA LEU A 96 -1.47 1.42 17.51
C LEU A 96 -1.43 -0.10 17.73
N PRO A 97 -0.83 -0.65 18.80
CA PRO A 97 -0.82 -2.09 19.04
C PRO A 97 -2.23 -2.71 19.12
N THR A 98 -3.23 -1.95 19.57
CA THR A 98 -4.64 -2.37 19.59
C THR A 98 -5.35 -2.03 18.28
N TYR A 99 -5.03 -0.88 17.69
CA TYR A 99 -5.69 -0.38 16.49
C TYR A 99 -5.39 -1.21 15.23
N LEU A 100 -4.12 -1.58 14.99
CA LEU A 100 -3.75 -2.28 13.76
C LEU A 100 -4.38 -3.69 13.63
N PRO A 101 -4.45 -4.52 14.70
CA PRO A 101 -5.22 -5.76 14.66
C PRO A 101 -6.72 -5.53 14.45
N ALA A 102 -7.29 -4.48 15.04
CA ALA A 102 -8.69 -4.11 14.83
C ALA A 102 -8.97 -3.71 13.37
N LEU A 103 -8.03 -2.99 12.74
CA LEU A 103 -8.04 -2.63 11.32
C LEU A 103 -7.98 -3.86 10.42
N ALA A 104 -7.02 -4.76 10.62
CA ALA A 104 -6.92 -6.01 9.86
C ALA A 104 -8.20 -6.85 9.97
N THR A 105 -8.78 -6.93 11.17
CA THR A 105 -10.03 -7.65 11.41
C THR A 105 -11.21 -6.98 10.70
N ALA A 106 -11.30 -5.66 10.75
CA ALA A 106 -12.33 -4.89 10.07
C ALA A 106 -12.24 -5.03 8.56
N TYR A 107 -11.04 -4.88 7.98
CA TYR A 107 -10.77 -5.00 6.57
C TYR A 107 -11.21 -6.37 6.04
N ARG A 108 -10.77 -7.46 6.68
CA ARG A 108 -11.14 -8.83 6.31
C ARG A 108 -12.65 -9.05 6.37
N ALA A 109 -13.31 -8.59 7.43
CA ALA A 109 -14.76 -8.75 7.60
C ALA A 109 -15.54 -7.98 6.52
N LEU A 110 -15.10 -6.75 6.21
CA LEU A 110 -15.72 -5.91 5.18
C LEU A 110 -15.48 -6.45 3.79
N ALA A 111 -14.26 -6.90 3.46
CA ALA A 111 -13.97 -7.52 2.18
C ALA A 111 -14.85 -8.75 1.92
N LYS A 112 -15.07 -9.58 2.95
CA LYS A 112 -15.98 -10.74 2.86
C LYS A 112 -17.44 -10.33 2.67
N ARG A 113 -17.92 -9.33 3.44
CA ARG A 113 -19.34 -8.92 3.44
C ARG A 113 -19.71 -8.00 2.28
N ARG A 114 -18.74 -7.25 1.76
CA ARG A 114 -18.90 -6.20 0.75
C ARG A 114 -17.75 -6.28 -0.27
N PRO A 115 -17.60 -7.38 -1.00
CA PRO A 115 -16.49 -7.57 -1.94
C PRO A 115 -16.45 -6.52 -3.05
N TRP A 116 -17.58 -5.88 -3.40
CA TRP A 116 -17.62 -4.78 -4.35
C TRP A 116 -16.91 -3.50 -3.89
N LEU A 117 -16.49 -3.41 -2.62
CA LEU A 117 -15.64 -2.32 -2.12
C LEU A 117 -14.15 -2.55 -2.36
N LEU A 118 -13.74 -3.79 -2.69
CA LEU A 118 -12.36 -4.09 -3.02
C LEU A 118 -11.91 -3.30 -4.25
N PRO A 119 -10.64 -2.89 -4.30
CA PRO A 119 -10.09 -2.27 -5.49
C PRO A 119 -10.09 -3.28 -6.65
N ARG A 120 -10.09 -2.76 -7.87
CA ARG A 120 -9.95 -3.56 -9.10
C ARG A 120 -8.57 -3.32 -9.70
N PRO A 121 -7.96 -4.30 -10.39
CA PRO A 121 -6.74 -4.05 -11.16
C PRO A 121 -6.94 -2.91 -12.18
N CYS A 122 -5.95 -2.03 -12.31
CA CYS A 122 -5.86 -1.13 -13.43
C CYS A 122 -5.43 -1.95 -14.67
N PRO A 123 -6.22 -1.98 -15.76
CA PRO A 123 -5.92 -2.82 -16.92
C PRO A 123 -4.52 -2.59 -17.51
N ASP A 124 -4.12 -1.34 -17.67
CA ASP A 124 -2.82 -1.00 -18.27
C ASP A 124 -1.65 -1.35 -17.36
N ALA A 125 -1.75 -1.01 -16.08
CA ALA A 125 -0.72 -1.34 -15.10
C ALA A 125 -0.58 -2.87 -14.95
N PHE A 126 -1.70 -3.59 -14.93
CA PHE A 126 -1.71 -5.05 -14.89
C PHE A 126 -1.10 -5.67 -16.15
N ALA A 127 -1.39 -5.13 -17.33
CA ALA A 127 -0.80 -5.58 -18.59
C ALA A 127 0.72 -5.35 -18.64
N ARG A 128 1.23 -4.25 -18.06
CA ARG A 128 2.67 -4.00 -17.91
C ARG A 128 3.30 -4.96 -16.90
N LEU A 129 2.65 -5.18 -15.76
CA LEU A 129 3.10 -6.13 -14.74
C LEU A 129 3.27 -7.54 -15.32
N ARG A 130 2.28 -8.02 -16.09
CA ARG A 130 2.34 -9.33 -16.76
C ARG A 130 3.53 -9.50 -17.70
N ARG A 131 3.96 -8.44 -18.36
CA ARG A 131 5.05 -8.43 -19.36
C ARG A 131 6.43 -8.12 -18.78
N SER A 132 6.51 -7.74 -17.51
CA SER A 132 7.77 -7.37 -16.86
C SER A 132 8.66 -8.59 -16.53
N THR A 133 9.92 -8.35 -16.16
CA THR A 133 10.84 -9.39 -15.64
C THR A 133 10.18 -10.19 -14.50
N PRO A 134 10.46 -11.50 -14.34
CA PRO A 134 9.94 -12.28 -13.20
C PRO A 134 10.46 -11.78 -11.84
N GLN A 135 11.63 -11.13 -11.80
CA GLN A 135 12.22 -10.59 -10.57
C GLN A 135 11.52 -9.30 -10.18
N ARG A 136 10.50 -9.42 -9.33
CA ARG A 136 9.63 -8.32 -8.93
C ARG A 136 9.58 -8.20 -7.42
N ALA A 137 9.47 -6.98 -6.95
CA ALA A 137 9.08 -6.66 -5.59
C ALA A 137 7.89 -5.70 -5.65
N PHE A 138 7.27 -5.42 -4.51
CA PHE A 138 6.25 -4.37 -4.46
C PHE A 138 6.21 -3.64 -3.13
N ILE A 139 5.61 -2.47 -3.12
CA ILE A 139 5.30 -1.70 -1.93
C ILE A 139 3.81 -1.40 -1.85
N THR A 140 3.29 -1.21 -0.63
CA THR A 140 1.96 -0.68 -0.37
C THR A 140 1.90 -0.02 0.99
N THR A 141 1.07 0.99 1.15
CA THR A 141 0.80 1.60 2.47
C THR A 141 -0.08 0.75 3.37
N LYS A 142 -0.69 -0.32 2.85
CA LYS A 142 -1.58 -1.19 3.59
C LYS A 142 -0.82 -2.08 4.58
N LEU A 143 -1.48 -2.50 5.65
CA LEU A 143 -1.02 -3.62 6.48
C LEU A 143 -0.83 -4.87 5.62
N ARG A 144 0.17 -5.70 5.96
CA ARG A 144 0.46 -6.94 5.24
C ARG A 144 -0.76 -7.84 5.04
N SER A 145 -1.58 -8.02 6.08
CA SER A 145 -2.80 -8.83 6.01
C SER A 145 -3.84 -8.29 5.03
N SER A 146 -4.03 -6.97 4.99
CA SER A 146 -4.94 -6.30 4.05
C SER A 146 -4.41 -6.37 2.62
N ALA A 147 -3.10 -6.21 2.43
CA ALA A 147 -2.43 -6.31 1.14
C ALA A 147 -2.53 -7.72 0.56
N VAL A 148 -2.20 -8.76 1.34
CA VAL A 148 -2.30 -10.17 0.91
C VAL A 148 -3.73 -10.53 0.49
N LEU A 149 -4.73 -10.11 1.26
CA LEU A 149 -6.13 -10.32 0.91
C LEU A 149 -6.48 -9.62 -0.41
N THR A 150 -5.96 -8.40 -0.62
CA THR A 150 -6.19 -7.63 -1.84
C THR A 150 -5.56 -8.31 -3.04
N LEU A 151 -4.32 -8.79 -2.92
CA LEU A 151 -3.62 -9.53 -3.98
C LEU A 151 -4.42 -10.77 -4.40
N ALA A 152 -4.86 -11.58 -3.44
CA ALA A 152 -5.66 -12.78 -3.71
C ALA A 152 -7.01 -12.44 -4.37
N ALA A 153 -7.70 -11.41 -3.88
CA ALA A 153 -9.00 -11.01 -4.42
C ALA A 153 -8.92 -10.40 -5.82
N THR A 154 -7.76 -9.92 -6.23
CA THR A 154 -7.52 -9.28 -7.54
C THR A 154 -6.76 -10.17 -8.52
N GLY A 155 -6.26 -11.34 -8.07
CA GLY A 155 -5.42 -12.23 -8.86
C GLY A 155 -3.98 -11.73 -9.07
N LEU A 156 -3.58 -10.67 -8.35
CA LEU A 156 -2.23 -10.10 -8.40
C LEU A 156 -1.22 -10.94 -7.63
N ASP A 157 -1.67 -11.82 -6.74
CA ASP A 157 -0.86 -12.81 -6.00
C ASP A 157 -0.09 -13.77 -6.91
N ARG A 158 -0.52 -13.94 -8.17
CA ARG A 158 0.21 -14.71 -9.20
C ARG A 158 1.43 -13.99 -9.76
N TYR A 159 1.54 -12.69 -9.54
CA TYR A 159 2.56 -11.82 -10.14
C TYR A 159 3.43 -11.11 -9.11
N LEU A 160 2.89 -10.90 -7.91
CA LEU A 160 3.52 -10.18 -6.80
C LEU A 160 3.55 -11.09 -5.58
N ASP A 161 4.72 -11.63 -5.26
CA ASP A 161 4.91 -12.51 -4.11
C ASP A 161 4.97 -11.69 -2.80
N PRO A 162 4.05 -11.93 -1.84
CA PRO A 162 4.06 -11.27 -0.54
C PRO A 162 5.31 -11.50 0.33
N ALA A 163 6.20 -12.43 -0.02
CA ALA A 163 7.49 -12.64 0.64
C ALA A 163 8.52 -11.55 0.28
N VAL A 164 8.41 -10.97 -0.92
CA VAL A 164 9.31 -9.91 -1.43
C VAL A 164 8.66 -8.52 -1.44
N GLY A 165 7.41 -8.41 -1.00
CA GLY A 165 6.72 -7.13 -0.82
C GLY A 165 7.13 -6.40 0.47
N ALA A 166 6.97 -5.09 0.51
CA ALA A 166 6.98 -4.27 1.72
C ALA A 166 5.64 -3.57 1.94
N PHE A 167 5.24 -3.46 3.20
CA PHE A 167 3.89 -3.11 3.61
C PHE A 167 3.93 -1.93 4.58
N GLY A 168 2.83 -1.19 4.74
CA GLY A 168 2.76 -0.12 5.74
C GLY A 168 2.95 -0.61 7.18
N SER A 169 2.84 -1.92 7.42
CA SER A 169 3.21 -2.55 8.69
C SER A 169 4.73 -2.69 8.92
N ASP A 170 5.55 -2.57 7.87
CA ASP A 170 7.02 -2.65 7.98
C ASP A 170 7.63 -1.32 8.42
N HIS A 171 7.08 -0.18 7.96
CA HIS A 171 7.58 1.14 8.33
C HIS A 171 6.50 2.22 8.17
N VAL A 172 6.50 3.22 9.06
CA VAL A 172 5.51 4.31 9.05
C VAL A 172 5.71 5.30 7.89
N ASN A 173 6.96 5.53 7.49
CA ASN A 173 7.32 6.34 6.33
C ASN A 173 7.31 5.47 5.06
N ARG A 174 6.43 5.80 4.10
CA ARG A 174 6.29 5.11 2.80
C ARG A 174 7.61 5.06 2.02
N SER A 175 8.42 6.11 2.06
CA SER A 175 9.70 6.18 1.31
C SER A 175 10.68 5.09 1.74
N LYS A 176 10.54 4.53 2.94
CA LYS A 176 11.37 3.43 3.44
C LYS A 176 10.94 2.04 2.96
N LEU A 177 9.75 1.91 2.39
CA LEU A 177 9.25 0.61 1.93
C LEU A 177 10.02 0.10 0.71
N THR A 178 10.49 1.00 -0.16
CA THR A 178 11.29 0.62 -1.34
C THR A 178 12.59 -0.08 -0.94
N GLU A 179 13.33 0.49 0.02
CA GLU A 179 14.57 -0.09 0.55
C GLU A 179 14.31 -1.49 1.15
N ILE A 180 13.20 -1.66 1.87
CA ILE A 180 12.81 -2.95 2.47
C ILE A 180 12.44 -3.99 1.41
N ALA A 181 11.65 -3.60 0.39
CA ALA A 181 11.24 -4.48 -0.69
C ALA A 181 12.44 -4.94 -1.53
N MET A 182 13.37 -4.01 -1.85
CA MET A 182 14.61 -4.32 -2.53
C MET A 182 15.46 -5.32 -1.74
N ALA A 183 15.70 -5.07 -0.45
CA ALA A 183 16.50 -5.97 0.37
C ALA A 183 15.87 -7.38 0.51
N ARG A 184 14.54 -7.49 0.48
CA ARG A 184 13.84 -8.79 0.44
C ARG A 184 14.01 -9.48 -0.90
N ALA A 185 13.89 -8.73 -1.99
CA ALA A 185 14.05 -9.24 -3.35
C ALA A 185 15.48 -9.70 -3.66
N GLU A 186 16.49 -8.93 -3.24
CA GLU A 186 17.90 -9.29 -3.40
C GLU A 186 18.21 -10.64 -2.76
N ARG A 187 17.74 -10.86 -1.52
CA ARG A 187 17.88 -12.13 -0.82
C ARG A 187 17.10 -13.26 -1.51
N ALA A 188 15.88 -13.00 -1.95
CA ALA A 188 15.02 -14.01 -2.56
C ALA A 188 15.49 -14.46 -3.94
N TYR A 189 16.06 -13.54 -4.73
CA TYR A 189 16.49 -13.80 -6.11
C TYR A 189 17.99 -14.10 -6.23
N GLY A 190 18.73 -14.16 -5.11
CA GLY A 190 20.17 -14.40 -5.13
C GLY A 190 20.97 -13.27 -5.77
N LEU A 191 20.42 -12.05 -5.75
CA LEU A 191 21.06 -10.85 -6.28
C LEU A 191 21.85 -10.21 -5.13
N SER A 192 22.91 -10.88 -4.71
CA SER A 192 23.89 -10.31 -3.78
C SER A 192 25.17 -10.05 -4.57
N THR A 193 25.58 -8.79 -4.60
CA THR A 193 26.94 -8.37 -5.01
C THR A 193 27.99 -8.96 -4.09
#